data_AF-A0A7R9F8N8-F1
#
_entry.id   AF-A0A7R9F8N8-F1
#
_cell.length_a   1.000
_cell.length_b   1.000
_cell.length_c   1.000
_cell.angle_alpha   90.00
_cell.angle_beta   90.00
_cell.angle_gamma   90.00
#
_symmetry.space_group_name_H-M   'P 1'
#
loop_
_entity.id
_entity.type
_entity.pdbx_description
1 polymer ?
#
loop_
_entity_poly.entity_id
_entity_poly.type
_entity_poly.pdbx_seq_one_letter_code
_entity_poly.pdbx_strand_id
1 'polypeptide(L)'
;MPLLLEFPVDMEEFESEVSVVDVYDIASEIGKEFEKIIDNYGTDSVTSLMPKVINALEHLEVLATKNERENTTVHELKSRIAQLENDKIEKAEDRQRFEKLCTHLTIIGRRESLDKFLNQVKPPT
;
A
#
# COMPACT_ATOMS: atom_id res chain seq x y z
N MET A 1 9.86 -20.34 16.34
CA MET A 1 9.66 -20.17 14.89
C MET A 1 8.30 -19.54 14.68
N PRO A 2 8.16 -18.23 14.40
CA PRO A 2 6.90 -17.72 13.91
C PRO A 2 6.77 -18.11 12.43
N LEU A 3 5.58 -18.55 12.04
CA LEU A 3 5.22 -18.80 10.65
C LEU A 3 5.23 -17.44 9.93
N LEU A 4 6.31 -17.16 9.20
CA LEU A 4 6.33 -16.12 8.18
C LEU A 4 5.39 -16.63 7.08
N LEU A 5 4.19 -16.04 6.98
CA LEU A 5 3.42 -16.16 5.76
C LEU A 5 4.17 -15.29 4.75
N GLU A 6 5.09 -15.91 3.99
CA GLU A 6 5.66 -15.28 2.80
C GLU A 6 4.54 -15.12 1.78
N PHE A 7 3.87 -13.96 1.81
CA PHE A 7 3.15 -13.50 0.65
C PHE A 7 4.21 -13.10 -0.38
N PRO A 8 4.20 -13.65 -1.61
CA PRO A 8 5.12 -13.20 -2.64
C PRO A 8 4.75 -11.75 -2.97
N VAL A 9 5.56 -10.81 -2.48
CA VAL A 9 5.49 -9.38 -2.81
C VAL A 9 6.24 -9.17 -4.13
N ASP A 10 5.85 -9.88 -5.18
CA ASP A 10 6.35 -9.63 -6.53
C ASP A 10 5.15 -9.66 -7.47
N MET A 11 4.41 -8.56 -7.44
CA MET A 11 3.62 -8.13 -8.59
C MET A 11 4.13 -6.73 -8.94
N GLU A 12 5.38 -6.69 -9.44
CA GLU A 12 5.83 -5.61 -10.32
C GLU A 12 5.07 -5.75 -11.63
N GLU A 13 3.80 -5.34 -11.63
CA GLU A 13 3.09 -5.05 -12.86
C GLU A 13 3.38 -3.58 -13.17
N PHE A 14 4.58 -3.31 -13.69
CA PHE A 14 4.82 -2.11 -14.49
C PHE A 14 4.05 -2.29 -15.81
N GLU A 15 2.71 -2.32 -15.72
CA GLU A 15 1.91 -1.89 -16.85
C GLU A 15 2.20 -0.40 -17.01
N SER A 16 2.63 0.02 -18.19
CA SER A 16 2.77 1.44 -18.50
C SER A 16 1.40 2.08 -18.31
N GLU A 17 1.16 2.68 -17.15
CA GLU A 17 -0.12 3.30 -16.84
C GLU A 17 -0.30 4.49 -17.76
N VAL A 18 -1.27 4.39 -18.68
CA VAL A 18 -1.69 5.50 -19.50
C VAL A 18 -2.31 6.54 -18.58
N SER A 19 -1.66 7.68 -18.45
CA SER A 19 -2.16 8.83 -17.68
C SER A 19 -3.08 9.68 -18.53
N VAL A 20 -3.83 10.58 -17.89
CA VAL A 20 -4.67 11.55 -18.59
C VAL A 20 -3.83 12.46 -19.52
N VAL A 21 -2.58 12.73 -19.17
CA VAL A 21 -1.66 13.52 -20.00
C VAL A 21 -1.36 12.79 -21.31
N ASP A 22 -1.11 11.48 -21.25
CA ASP A 22 -0.84 10.67 -22.43
C ASP A 22 -2.05 10.65 -23.38
N VAL A 23 -3.27 10.64 -22.85
CA VAL A 23 -4.50 10.72 -23.65
C VAL A 23 -4.60 12.04 -24.42
N TYR A 24 -4.22 13.17 -23.81
CA TYR A 24 -4.21 14.47 -24.48
C TYR A 24 -3.12 14.57 -25.56
N ASP A 25 -1.95 13.99 -25.32
CA ASP A 25 -0.88 13.94 -26.33
C ASP A 25 -1.31 13.11 -27.54
N ILE A 26 -1.89 11.93 -27.29
CA ILE A 26 -2.48 11.08 -28.34
C ILE A 26 -3.59 11.83 -29.10
N ALA A 27 -4.48 12.54 -28.39
CA ALA A 27 -5.54 13.32 -29.02
C ALA A 27 -4.98 14.44 -29.93
N SER A 28 -3.89 15.09 -29.52
CA SER A 28 -3.20 16.10 -30.33
C SER A 28 -2.62 15.51 -31.62
N GLU A 29 -1.98 14.36 -31.53
CA GLU A 29 -1.44 13.66 -32.70
C GLU A 29 -2.53 13.22 -33.67
N ILE A 30 -3.62 12.66 -33.16
CA ILE A 30 -4.79 12.28 -33.96
C ILE A 30 -5.42 13.49 -34.63
N GLY A 31 -5.52 14.63 -33.93
CA GLY A 31 -6.03 15.88 -34.49
C GLY A 31 -5.22 16.35 -35.72
N LYS A 32 -3.89 16.28 -35.65
CA LYS A 32 -3.00 16.61 -36.78
C LYS A 32 -3.20 15.69 -37.98
N GLU A 33 -3.49 14.41 -37.74
CA GLU A 33 -3.82 13.48 -38.83
C GLU A 33 -5.18 13.80 -39.45
N PHE A 34 -6.17 14.19 -38.65
CA PHE A 34 -7.45 14.66 -39.17
C PHE A 34 -7.30 15.93 -40.02
N GLU A 35 -6.47 16.89 -39.63
CA GLU A 35 -6.16 18.07 -40.44
C GLU A 35 -5.62 17.69 -41.82
N LYS A 36 -4.63 16.78 -41.87
CA LYS A 36 -4.09 16.27 -43.15
C LYS A 36 -5.15 15.59 -44.01
N ILE A 37 -6.09 14.86 -43.41
CA ILE A 37 -7.17 14.21 -44.16
C ILE A 37 -8.13 15.27 -44.71
N ILE A 38 -8.49 16.27 -43.91
CA ILE A 38 -9.36 17.37 -44.32
C ILE A 38 -8.72 18.15 -45.48
N ASP A 39 -7.43 18.47 -45.40
CA ASP A 39 -6.71 19.21 -46.43
C ASP A 39 -6.68 18.47 -47.77
N ASN A 40 -6.58 17.14 -47.75
CA ASN A 40 -6.46 16.33 -48.96
C ASN A 40 -7.80 15.84 -49.54
N TYR A 41 -8.79 15.59 -48.68
CA TYR A 41 -10.04 14.90 -49.04
C TYR A 41 -11.31 15.66 -48.65
N GLY A 42 -11.19 16.86 -48.09
CA GLY A 42 -12.30 17.66 -47.62
C GLY A 42 -12.88 17.18 -46.28
N THR A 43 -13.65 18.06 -45.63
CA THR A 43 -14.21 17.84 -44.29
C THR A 43 -15.13 16.62 -44.20
N ASP A 44 -15.89 16.35 -45.27
CA ASP A 44 -16.87 15.26 -45.31
C ASP A 44 -16.24 13.88 -45.08
N SER A 45 -14.95 13.73 -45.38
CA SER A 45 -14.18 12.50 -45.20
C SER A 45 -14.01 12.11 -43.72
N VAL A 46 -14.15 13.06 -42.79
CA VAL A 46 -13.94 12.82 -41.34
C VAL A 46 -15.18 13.13 -40.49
N THR A 47 -16.20 13.79 -41.05
CA THR A 47 -17.41 14.24 -40.32
C THR A 47 -18.08 13.16 -39.48
N SER A 48 -18.10 11.91 -39.96
CA SER A 48 -18.70 10.78 -39.24
C SER A 48 -17.73 10.00 -38.34
N LEU A 49 -16.43 10.13 -38.58
CA LEU A 49 -15.37 9.41 -37.87
C LEU A 49 -14.89 10.19 -36.64
N MET A 50 -14.69 11.50 -36.80
CA MET A 50 -14.24 12.41 -35.74
C MET A 50 -15.04 12.28 -34.44
N PRO A 51 -16.40 12.31 -34.42
CA PRO A 51 -17.15 12.13 -33.18
C PRO A 51 -16.98 10.75 -32.54
N LYS A 52 -16.71 9.68 -33.32
CA LYS A 52 -16.44 8.35 -32.77
C LYS A 52 -15.08 8.27 -32.10
N VAL A 53 -14.09 8.94 -32.68
CA VAL A 53 -12.74 9.02 -32.13
C VAL A 53 -12.74 9.88 -30.87
N ILE A 54 -13.45 11.00 -30.85
CA ILE A 54 -13.65 11.81 -29.64
C ILE A 54 -14.26 10.95 -28.53
N ASN A 55 -15.36 10.24 -28.80
CA ASN A 55 -16.01 9.39 -27.81
C ASN A 55 -15.06 8.27 -27.30
N ALA A 56 -14.21 7.69 -28.16
CA ALA A 56 -13.22 6.71 -27.73
C ALA A 56 -12.14 7.33 -26.82
N LEU A 57 -11.68 8.54 -27.13
CA LEU A 57 -10.71 9.28 -26.29
C LEU A 57 -11.33 9.68 -24.95
N GLU A 58 -12.59 10.11 -24.93
CA GLU A 58 -13.33 10.40 -23.68
C GLU A 58 -13.43 9.15 -22.79
N HIS A 59 -13.75 7.99 -23.37
CA HIS A 59 -13.74 6.73 -22.63
C HIS A 59 -12.35 6.37 -22.09
N LEU A 60 -11.30 6.62 -22.88
CA LEU A 60 -9.92 6.37 -22.46
C LEU A 60 -9.51 7.30 -21.31
N GLU A 61 -9.90 8.57 -21.33
CA GLU A 61 -9.65 9.53 -20.25
C GLU A 61 -10.32 9.09 -18.94
N VAL A 62 -11.56 8.61 -19.01
CA VAL A 62 -12.28 8.07 -17.84
C VAL A 62 -11.55 6.84 -17.28
N LEU A 63 -11.08 5.95 -18.15
CA LEU A 63 -10.34 4.76 -17.74
C LEU A 63 -8.97 5.12 -17.13
N ALA A 64 -8.22 6.04 -17.73
CA ALA A 64 -6.95 6.54 -17.20
C ALA A 64 -7.12 7.17 -15.82
N THR A 65 -8.09 8.07 -15.67
CA THR A 65 -8.42 8.71 -14.38
C THR A 65 -8.82 7.69 -13.31
N LYS A 66 -9.65 6.70 -13.72
CA LYS A 66 -10.07 5.63 -12.82
C LYS A 66 -8.88 4.78 -12.39
N ASN A 67 -7.98 4.46 -13.31
CA ASN A 67 -6.78 3.68 -13.03
C ASN A 67 -5.87 4.39 -12.02
N GLU A 68 -5.58 5.68 -12.22
CA GLU A 68 -4.78 6.46 -11.26
C GLU A 68 -5.38 6.45 -9.85
N ARG A 69 -6.71 6.56 -9.76
CA ARG A 69 -7.43 6.52 -8.48
C ARG A 69 -7.37 5.13 -7.83
N GLU A 70 -7.58 4.08 -8.62
CA GLU A 70 -7.49 2.69 -8.14
C GLU A 70 -6.07 2.37 -7.68
N ASN A 71 -5.06 2.79 -8.44
CA ASN A 71 -3.65 2.59 -8.08
C ASN A 71 -3.27 3.35 -6.79
N THR A 72 -3.75 4.59 -6.64
CA THR A 72 -3.62 5.34 -5.38
C THR A 72 -4.25 4.58 -4.21
N THR A 73 -5.45 4.05 -4.40
CA THR A 73 -6.15 3.26 -3.36
C THR A 73 -5.39 1.99 -3.01
N VAL A 74 -4.86 1.29 -4.01
CA VAL A 74 -4.02 0.09 -3.83
C VAL A 74 -2.76 0.44 -3.03
N HIS A 75 -2.10 1.55 -3.35
CA HIS A 75 -0.92 2.01 -2.64
C HIS A 75 -1.23 2.35 -1.17
N GLU A 76 -2.33 3.06 -0.90
CA GLU A 76 -2.78 3.37 0.45
C GLU A 76 -3.09 2.11 1.26
N LEU A 77 -3.77 1.13 0.66
CA LEU A 77 -4.08 -0.15 1.32
C LEU A 77 -2.81 -0.94 1.63
N LYS A 78 -1.86 -1.01 0.69
CA LYS A 78 -0.55 -1.65 0.91
C LYS A 78 0.21 -0.98 2.06
N SER A 79 0.24 0.35 2.10
CA SER A 79 0.87 1.12 3.19
C SER A 79 0.21 0.83 4.54
N ARG A 80 -1.12 0.78 4.57
CA ARG A 80 -1.88 0.48 5.79
C ARG A 80 -1.66 -0.95 6.28
N ILE A 81 -1.54 -1.93 5.38
CA ILE A 81 -1.18 -3.30 5.74
C ILE A 81 0.19 -3.32 6.41
N ALA A 82 1.20 -2.70 5.79
CA ALA A 82 2.56 -2.65 6.35
C ALA A 82 2.60 -1.99 7.73
N GLN A 83 1.83 -0.90 7.94
CA GLN A 83 1.70 -0.26 9.24
C GLN A 83 1.08 -1.20 10.28
N LEU A 84 -0.03 -1.87 9.95
CA LEU A 84 -0.70 -2.80 10.87
C LEU A 84 0.16 -4.01 11.23
N GLU A 85 0.97 -4.50 10.29
CA GLU A 85 1.93 -5.57 10.53
C GLU A 85 3.03 -5.13 11.52
N ASN A 86 3.58 -3.92 11.34
CA ASN A 86 4.54 -3.34 12.27
C ASN A 86 3.94 -3.14 13.68
N ASP A 87 2.75 -2.53 13.77
CA ASP A 87 2.04 -2.32 15.04
C ASP A 87 1.79 -3.65 15.77
N LYS A 88 1.48 -4.71 15.02
CA LYS A 88 1.25 -6.05 15.59
C LYS A 88 2.53 -6.64 16.16
N ILE A 89 3.66 -6.47 15.47
CA ILE A 89 4.98 -6.91 15.93
C ILE A 89 5.38 -6.14 17.18
N GLU A 90 5.32 -4.81 17.17
CA GLU A 90 5.68 -3.96 18.30
C GLU A 90 4.86 -4.33 19.55
N LYS A 91 3.54 -4.44 19.42
CA LYS A 91 2.67 -4.87 20.52
C LYS A 91 3.00 -6.28 21.03
N ALA A 92 3.47 -7.18 20.18
CA ALA A 92 3.89 -8.52 20.61
C ALA A 92 5.19 -8.47 21.40
N GLU A 93 6.16 -7.66 20.95
CA GLU A 93 7.41 -7.44 21.68
C GLU A 93 7.17 -6.80 23.05
N ASP A 94 6.31 -5.78 23.12
CA ASP A 94 5.98 -5.10 24.38
C ASP A 94 5.30 -6.04 25.36
N ARG A 95 4.36 -6.89 24.89
CA ARG A 95 3.77 -7.94 25.73
C ARG A 95 4.83 -8.89 26.26
N GLN A 96 5.77 -9.33 25.43
CA GLN A 96 6.84 -10.22 25.85
C GLN A 96 7.80 -9.56 26.85
N ARG A 97 8.11 -8.28 26.66
CA ARG A 97 8.94 -7.48 27.59
C ARG A 97 8.24 -7.34 28.93
N PHE A 98 6.95 -7.00 28.93
CA PHE A 98 6.14 -6.88 30.14
C PHE A 98 6.08 -8.19 30.92
N GLU A 99 5.83 -9.32 30.25
CA GLU A 99 5.80 -10.64 30.88
C GLU A 99 7.13 -11.01 31.54
N LYS A 100 8.26 -10.73 30.87
CA LYS A 100 9.61 -10.89 31.45
C LYS A 100 9.83 -10.03 32.69
N LEU A 101 9.36 -8.78 32.68
CA LEU A 101 9.46 -7.90 33.84
C LEU A 101 8.60 -8.39 35.01
N CYS A 102 7.36 -8.81 34.76
CA CYS A 102 6.47 -9.36 35.79
C CYS A 102 7.03 -10.63 36.43
N THR A 103 7.56 -11.55 35.63
CA THR A 103 8.18 -12.78 36.13
C THR A 103 9.42 -12.46 36.98
N HIS A 104 10.28 -11.53 36.52
CA HIS A 104 11.43 -11.07 37.30
C HIS A 104 11.01 -10.46 38.64
N LEU A 105 10.05 -9.54 38.66
CA LEU A 105 9.56 -8.92 39.90
C LEU A 105 8.98 -9.94 40.86
N THR A 106 8.26 -10.95 40.34
CA THR A 106 7.73 -12.06 41.14
C THR A 106 8.85 -12.87 41.80
N ILE A 107 9.94 -13.14 41.07
CA ILE A 107 11.11 -13.87 41.61
C ILE A 107 11.79 -13.06 42.72
N ILE A 108 12.00 -11.75 42.51
CA ILE A 108 12.59 -10.86 43.53
C ILE A 108 11.73 -10.90 44.81
N GLY A 109 10.42 -10.68 44.70
CA GLY A 109 9.54 -10.63 45.87
C GLY A 109 9.51 -11.94 46.67
N ARG A 110 9.59 -13.09 46.00
CA ARG A 110 9.73 -14.40 46.67
C ARG A 110 11.06 -14.54 47.41
N ARG A 111 12.16 -14.10 46.79
CA ARG A 111 13.50 -14.15 47.40
C ARG A 111 13.57 -13.28 48.65
N GLU A 112 13.06 -12.06 48.59
CA GLU A 112 13.03 -11.15 49.75
C GLU A 112 12.22 -11.72 50.91
N SER A 113 11.10 -12.39 50.60
CA SER A 113 10.27 -13.06 51.61
C SER A 113 11.00 -14.23 52.27
N LEU A 114 11.76 -15.01 51.49
CA LEU A 114 12.60 -16.09 52.00
C LEU A 114 13.73 -15.54 52.89
N ASP A 115 14.43 -14.49 52.45
CA ASP A 115 15.52 -13.87 53.22
C ASP A 115 15.00 -13.33 54.57
N LYS A 116 13.83 -12.69 54.59
CA LYS A 116 13.17 -12.23 55.83
C LYS A 116 12.81 -13.38 56.77
N PHE A 117 12.39 -14.52 56.22
CA PHE A 117 12.10 -15.72 57.02
C PHE A 117 13.39 -16.31 57.60
N LEU A 118 14.42 -16.49 56.78
CA LEU A 118 15.71 -17.03 57.21
C LEU A 118 16.36 -16.18 58.30
N ASN A 119 16.26 -14.85 58.21
CA ASN A 119 16.78 -13.95 59.24
C ASN A 119 16.01 -14.01 60.57
N GLN A 120 14.73 -14.41 60.56
CA GLN A 120 13.95 -14.61 61.79
C GLN A 120 14.19 -15.97 62.45
N VAL A 121 14.57 -16.99 61.68
CA VAL A 121 14.79 -18.37 62.18
C VAL A 121 16.26 -18.59 62.60
N LYS A 122 17.15 -17.62 62.36
CA LYS A 122 18.56 -17.70 62.76
C LYS A 122 18.66 -17.57 64.30
N PRO A 123 19.28 -18.54 65.01
CA PRO A 123 19.37 -18.48 66.46
C PRO A 123 20.21 -17.27 66.91
N PRO A 124 19.88 -16.63 68.06
CA PRO A 124 20.72 -15.59 68.61
C PRO A 124 22.08 -16.20 68.98
N THR A 125 23.15 -15.63 68.43
CA THR A 125 24.53 -15.84 68.90
C THR A 125 24.70 -15.31 70.31
#